data_AF-A0A7T4X0D8-F1
#
_entry.id   AF-A0A7T4X0D8-F1
#
_cell.length_a   1.000
_cell.length_b   1.000
_cell.length_c   1.000
_cell.angle_alpha   90.00
_cell.angle_beta   90.00
_cell.angle_gamma   90.00
#
_symmetry.space_group_name_H-M   'P 1'
#
loop_
_entity.id
_entity.type
_entity.pdbx_description
1 polymer ?
#
loop_
_entity_poly.entity_id
_entity_poly.type
_entity_poly.pdbx_seq_one_letter_code
_entity_poly.pdbx_strand_id
1 'polypeptide(L)'
;MMNFFSSNLIVILIIYLVLPLADLFFDLNGILIALLITVWMATVIFHELGHCFIAKCRGMRIAFISGLLGMYMNGRYFFKIPMYFSFGAMLAYKPLRKGHITKHDIIWLNSGGFIFNLISVLVLLLIDQLFSLDSYILNFAIRMNIIIGVVTGLNPFAADGKSIWNLLRGKNDELKFYDSMNYIYDSEVSSTRILEELDRDRDIISTYASNIAWVERHVDSNEITQVYQTELHDSETLNYKLIKAFQLLYKAADGHQIDDKEVEIFNEVNTSLYVVFGQVYQYFKTGDETILDNLLRKRIWLPSQRENKLLINAIQRII
;
A
#
# COMPACT_ATOMS: atom_id res chain seq x y z
N MET A 1 4.38 -16.12 -7.60
CA MET A 1 4.19 -16.47 -6.16
C MET A 1 5.29 -15.76 -5.36
N MET A 2 4.96 -14.92 -4.37
CA MET A 2 5.98 -14.16 -3.62
C MET A 2 6.93 -15.09 -2.86
N ASN A 3 8.25 -14.87 -3.00
CA ASN A 3 9.28 -15.64 -2.29
C ASN A 3 9.05 -15.57 -0.77
N PHE A 4 9.19 -16.69 -0.06
CA PHE A 4 9.06 -16.75 1.40
C PHE A 4 10.07 -15.81 2.09
N PHE A 5 11.30 -15.77 1.57
CA PHE A 5 12.38 -14.93 2.10
C PHE A 5 12.14 -13.43 1.93
N SER A 6 11.23 -13.02 1.04
CA SER A 6 10.85 -11.61 0.84
C SER A 6 9.53 -11.23 1.52
N SER A 7 8.97 -12.13 2.33
CA SER A 7 7.67 -11.95 2.99
C SER A 7 7.80 -11.68 4.48
N ASN A 8 6.84 -10.97 5.08
CA ASN A 8 6.68 -10.84 6.53
C ASN A 8 6.67 -12.17 7.30
N LEU A 9 6.25 -13.27 6.65
CA LEU A 9 6.20 -14.60 7.28
C LEU A 9 7.56 -15.07 7.79
N ILE A 10 8.67 -14.73 7.11
CA ILE A 10 10.01 -15.07 7.61
C ILE A 10 10.36 -14.29 8.87
N VAL A 11 9.91 -13.04 8.98
CA VAL A 11 10.11 -12.19 10.16
C VAL A 11 9.35 -12.78 11.34
N ILE A 12 8.09 -13.18 11.13
CA ILE A 12 7.28 -13.88 12.14
C ILE A 12 7.97 -15.18 12.58
N LEU A 13 8.43 -16.00 11.63
CA LEU A 13 9.12 -17.25 11.93
C LEU A 13 10.38 -17.03 12.78
N ILE A 14 11.21 -16.05 12.41
CA ILE A 14 12.44 -15.75 13.13
C ILE A 14 12.13 -15.28 14.55
N ILE A 15 11.20 -14.34 14.71
CA ILE A 15 10.92 -13.71 16.01
C ILE A 15 10.23 -14.69 16.96
N TYR A 16 9.22 -15.42 16.49
CA TYR A 16 8.33 -16.18 17.37
C TYR A 16 8.63 -17.68 17.42
N LEU A 17 9.52 -18.19 16.58
CA LEU A 17 9.95 -19.59 16.62
C LEU A 17 11.47 -19.72 16.77
N VAL A 18 12.25 -19.13 15.87
CA VAL A 18 13.72 -19.34 15.86
C VAL A 18 14.38 -18.75 17.10
N LEU A 19 14.04 -17.51 17.49
CA LEU A 19 14.63 -16.86 18.67
C LEU A 19 14.29 -17.60 19.98
N PRO A 20 13.03 -17.97 20.27
CA PRO A 20 12.70 -18.78 21.45
C PRO A 20 13.33 -20.17 21.44
N LEU A 21 13.48 -20.81 20.28
CA LEU A 21 14.17 -22.10 20.20
C LEU A 21 15.68 -21.95 20.43
N ALA A 22 16.30 -20.90 19.90
CA ALA A 22 17.72 -20.64 20.11
C ALA A 22 18.05 -20.39 21.60
N ASP A 23 17.15 -19.74 22.34
CA ASP A 23 17.23 -19.55 23.81
C ASP A 23 17.37 -20.89 24.56
N LEU A 24 16.81 -21.99 24.04
CA LEU A 24 16.91 -23.32 24.65
C LEU A 24 18.28 -23.99 24.44
N PHE A 25 19.04 -23.60 23.41
CA PHE A 25 20.27 -24.26 22.99
C PHE A 25 21.53 -23.39 23.13
N PHE A 26 21.36 -22.08 23.26
CA PHE A 26 22.44 -21.10 23.36
C PHE A 26 22.22 -20.20 24.57
N ASP A 27 23.30 -19.66 25.13
CA ASP A 27 23.25 -18.66 26.22
C ASP A 27 22.83 -17.28 25.67
N LEU A 28 21.60 -17.22 25.15
CA LEU A 28 20.98 -16.06 24.52
C LEU A 28 19.63 -15.82 25.21
N ASN A 29 19.33 -14.57 25.58
CA ASN A 29 18.00 -14.16 26.09
C ASN A 29 16.99 -13.96 24.94
N GLY A 30 16.74 -14.99 24.15
CA GLY A 30 15.86 -14.98 22.98
C GLY A 30 14.42 -14.60 23.32
N ILE A 31 13.89 -15.06 24.46
CA ILE A 31 12.53 -14.71 24.92
C ILE A 31 12.40 -13.20 25.16
N LEU A 32 13.38 -12.59 25.86
CA LEU A 32 13.39 -11.15 26.12
C LEU A 32 13.47 -10.35 24.83
N ILE A 33 14.34 -10.77 23.89
CA ILE A 33 14.46 -10.11 22.58
C ILE A 33 13.14 -10.17 21.82
N ALA A 34 12.48 -11.32 21.78
CA ALA A 34 11.17 -11.47 21.13
C ALA A 34 10.11 -10.55 21.75
N LEU A 35 10.10 -10.41 23.08
CA LEU A 35 9.19 -9.51 23.79
C LEU A 35 9.45 -8.05 23.47
N LEU A 36 10.72 -7.61 23.45
CA LEU A 36 11.10 -6.25 23.08
C LEU A 36 10.70 -5.91 21.65
N ILE A 37 10.94 -6.83 20.70
CA ILE A 37 10.51 -6.67 19.32
C ILE A 37 8.98 -6.57 19.27
N THR A 38 8.25 -7.42 19.98
CA THR A 38 6.78 -7.38 20.03
C THR A 38 6.26 -6.03 20.52
N VAL A 39 6.83 -5.48 21.59
CA VAL A 39 6.46 -4.16 22.13
C VAL A 39 6.77 -3.03 21.16
N TRP A 40 7.93 -3.09 20.50
CA TRP A 40 8.27 -2.13 19.45
C TRP A 40 7.25 -2.16 18.31
N MET A 41 6.84 -3.35 17.87
CA MET A 41 5.86 -3.50 16.79
C MET A 41 4.45 -3.07 17.18
N ALA A 42 4.03 -3.36 18.41
CA ALA A 42 2.78 -2.84 18.95
C ALA A 42 2.79 -1.30 18.97
N THR A 43 3.94 -0.70 19.30
CA THR A 43 4.11 0.76 19.29
C THR A 43 3.96 1.34 17.87
N VAL A 44 4.55 0.69 16.87
CA VAL A 44 4.39 1.07 15.45
C VAL A 44 2.93 0.92 15.00
N ILE A 45 2.25 -0.18 15.34
CA ILE A 45 0.83 -0.36 15.01
C ILE A 45 0.00 0.76 15.63
N PHE A 46 0.26 1.12 16.88
CA PHE A 46 -0.46 2.21 17.54
C PHE A 46 -0.20 3.57 16.88
N HIS A 47 1.02 3.81 16.40
CA HIS A 47 1.36 4.97 15.59
C HIS A 47 0.53 5.04 14.30
N GLU A 48 0.49 3.96 13.52
CA GLU A 48 -0.30 3.89 12.29
C GLU A 48 -1.81 4.03 12.52
N LEU A 49 -2.31 3.51 13.65
CA LEU A 49 -3.69 3.72 14.09
C LEU A 49 -3.98 5.20 14.39
N GLY A 50 -2.99 5.97 14.83
CA GLY A 50 -3.12 7.42 14.98
C GLY A 50 -3.36 8.14 13.66
N HIS A 51 -2.59 7.81 12.61
CA HIS A 51 -2.86 8.31 11.26
C HIS A 51 -4.27 7.91 10.80
N CYS A 52 -4.67 6.66 11.05
CA CYS A 52 -5.99 6.17 10.67
C CYS A 52 -7.11 6.92 11.37
N PHE A 53 -6.97 7.18 12.66
CA PHE A 53 -7.94 7.94 13.44
C PHE A 53 -8.08 9.36 12.88
N ILE A 54 -6.96 10.06 12.66
CA ILE A 54 -7.01 11.42 12.12
C ILE A 54 -7.57 11.43 10.69
N ALA A 55 -7.20 10.48 9.84
CA ALA A 55 -7.77 10.32 8.51
C ALA A 55 -9.30 10.26 8.56
N LYS A 56 -9.85 9.43 9.45
CA LYS A 56 -11.31 9.31 9.64
C LYS A 56 -11.94 10.62 10.12
N CYS A 57 -11.32 11.30 11.09
CA CYS A 57 -11.77 12.60 11.58
C CYS A 57 -11.75 13.69 10.49
N ARG A 58 -10.84 13.60 9.52
CA ARG A 58 -10.77 14.49 8.35
C ARG A 58 -11.63 14.03 7.16
N GLY A 59 -12.45 13.00 7.35
CA GLY A 59 -13.36 12.49 6.32
C GLY A 59 -12.69 11.67 5.22
N MET A 60 -11.42 11.30 5.39
CA MET A 60 -10.68 10.46 4.45
C MET A 60 -11.08 8.98 4.55
N ARG A 61 -10.70 8.22 3.53
CA ARG A 61 -10.76 6.76 3.48
C ARG A 61 -9.34 6.21 3.52
N ILE A 62 -9.19 5.06 4.17
CA ILE A 62 -7.91 4.34 4.26
C ILE A 62 -7.86 3.43 3.04
N ALA A 63 -6.88 3.62 2.16
CA ALA A 63 -6.61 2.74 1.02
C ALA A 63 -6.00 1.43 1.51
N PHE A 64 -4.92 1.53 2.29
CA PHE A 64 -4.34 0.40 2.99
C PHE A 64 -3.70 0.80 4.32
N ILE A 65 -3.54 -0.18 5.20
CA ILE A 65 -2.69 -0.14 6.39
C ILE A 65 -1.95 -1.47 6.49
N SER A 66 -0.66 -1.45 6.80
CA SER A 66 0.16 -2.65 6.98
C SER A 66 0.95 -2.64 8.28
N GLY A 67 1.32 -3.84 8.71
CA GLY A 67 2.25 -4.12 9.80
C GLY A 67 2.64 -5.58 9.74
N LEU A 68 3.35 -6.09 10.75
CA LEU A 68 3.88 -7.46 10.70
C LEU A 68 2.81 -8.53 10.51
N LEU A 69 1.65 -8.35 11.13
CA LEU A 69 0.54 -9.32 11.04
C LEU A 69 -0.03 -9.42 9.62
N GLY A 70 0.19 -8.40 8.78
CA GLY A 70 -0.33 -8.34 7.43
C GLY A 70 -0.73 -6.93 7.01
N MET A 71 -1.48 -6.85 5.92
CA MET A 71 -1.98 -5.61 5.34
C MET A 71 -3.49 -5.70 5.16
N TYR A 72 -4.21 -4.67 5.58
CA TYR A 72 -5.60 -4.47 5.20
C TYR A 72 -5.66 -3.50 4.03
N MET A 73 -6.24 -3.91 2.90
CA MET A 73 -6.36 -3.11 1.70
C MET A 73 -7.62 -3.51 0.93
N ASN A 74 -8.34 -2.53 0.35
CA ASN A 74 -9.54 -2.78 -0.47
C ASN A 74 -10.58 -3.69 0.20
N GLY A 75 -10.83 -3.51 1.51
CA GLY A 75 -11.83 -4.28 2.25
C GLY A 75 -11.38 -5.68 2.68
N ARG A 76 -10.09 -6.02 2.49
CA ARG A 76 -9.57 -7.39 2.63
C ARG A 76 -8.28 -7.39 3.43
N TYR A 77 -8.09 -8.45 4.23
CA TYR A 77 -6.86 -8.67 4.99
C TYR A 77 -5.95 -9.67 4.28
N PHE A 78 -4.68 -9.33 4.15
CA PHE A 78 -3.63 -10.12 3.53
C PHE A 78 -2.57 -10.46 4.58
N PHE A 79 -2.46 -11.74 4.95
CA PHE A 79 -1.49 -12.21 5.94
C PHE A 79 -0.06 -12.26 5.40
N LYS A 80 0.09 -12.53 4.09
CA LYS A 80 1.38 -12.64 3.43
C LYS A 80 1.65 -11.36 2.65
N ILE A 81 2.52 -10.52 3.18
CA ILE A 81 2.88 -9.23 2.61
C ILE A 81 4.40 -9.11 2.39
N PRO A 82 4.85 -8.17 1.57
CA PRO A 82 6.26 -7.92 1.33
C PRO A 82 6.93 -7.42 2.61
N MET A 83 8.17 -7.85 2.87
CA MET A 83 8.84 -7.60 4.13
C MET A 83 8.89 -6.11 4.51
N TYR A 84 9.11 -5.20 3.55
CA TYR A 84 9.20 -3.77 3.83
C TYR A 84 7.89 -3.15 4.37
N PHE A 85 6.73 -3.74 4.08
CA PHE A 85 5.45 -3.30 4.65
C PHE A 85 5.19 -3.83 6.06
N SER A 86 6.04 -4.74 6.58
CA SER A 86 5.90 -5.32 7.92
C SER A 86 6.16 -4.30 9.05
N PHE A 87 6.79 -3.18 8.73
CA PHE A 87 7.26 -2.18 9.69
C PHE A 87 6.35 -0.95 9.80
N GLY A 88 5.08 -1.08 9.39
CA GLY A 88 4.14 0.04 9.41
C GLY A 88 4.15 0.79 8.09
N ALA A 89 2.99 0.88 7.48
CA ALA A 89 2.72 1.84 6.42
C ALA A 89 1.21 2.06 6.34
N MET A 90 0.82 3.27 6.02
CA MET A 90 -0.58 3.61 5.83
C MET A 90 -0.72 4.57 4.66
N LEU A 91 -1.79 4.37 3.89
CA LEU A 91 -2.20 5.30 2.86
C LEU A 91 -3.66 5.66 3.06
N ALA A 92 -3.93 6.96 3.06
CA ALA A 92 -5.28 7.51 3.07
C ALA A 92 -5.49 8.47 1.89
N TYR A 93 -6.73 8.54 1.42
CA TYR A 93 -7.17 9.45 0.37
C TYR A 93 -8.45 10.15 0.82
N LYS A 94 -8.69 11.36 0.31
CA LYS A 94 -9.92 12.11 0.56
C LYS A 94 -10.85 11.92 -0.62
N PRO A 95 -12.01 11.26 -0.45
CA PRO A 95 -12.96 11.10 -1.56
C PRO A 95 -13.31 12.45 -2.17
N LEU A 96 -13.27 12.59 -3.49
CA LEU A 96 -13.41 13.90 -4.15
C LEU A 96 -14.79 14.52 -3.91
N ARG A 97 -15.81 13.70 -3.63
CA ARG A 97 -17.14 14.17 -3.20
C ARG A 97 -17.13 14.97 -1.88
N LYS A 98 -16.06 14.85 -1.08
CA LYS A 98 -15.83 15.62 0.16
C LYS A 98 -14.87 16.80 -0.07
N GLY A 99 -14.61 17.13 -1.33
CA GLY A 99 -13.66 18.15 -1.74
C GLY A 99 -12.21 17.65 -1.77
N HIS A 100 -11.36 18.44 -2.40
CA HIS A 100 -9.93 18.16 -2.52
C HIS A 100 -9.24 18.11 -1.16
N ILE A 101 -8.14 17.37 -1.12
CA ILE A 101 -7.26 17.33 0.04
C ILE A 101 -6.59 18.70 0.19
N THR A 102 -6.51 19.19 1.42
CA THR A 102 -5.91 20.48 1.74
C THR A 102 -4.56 20.30 2.44
N LYS A 103 -3.74 21.37 2.50
CA LYS A 103 -2.52 21.39 3.30
C LYS A 103 -2.78 21.00 4.77
N HIS A 104 -3.85 21.52 5.36
CA HIS A 104 -4.23 21.19 6.74
C HIS A 104 -4.60 19.72 6.91
N ASP A 105 -5.27 19.13 5.92
CA ASP A 105 -5.62 17.71 5.93
C ASP A 105 -4.36 16.83 6.03
N ILE A 106 -3.33 17.13 5.23
CA ILE A 106 -2.08 16.36 5.19
C ILE A 106 -1.27 16.58 6.48
N ILE A 107 -1.17 17.82 6.97
CA ILE A 107 -0.45 18.10 8.23
C ILE A 107 -1.07 17.34 9.40
N TRP A 108 -2.41 17.36 9.52
CA TRP A 108 -3.10 16.63 10.58
C TRP A 108 -2.92 15.12 10.41
N LEU A 109 -3.10 14.60 9.20
CA LEU A 109 -2.89 13.19 8.89
C LEU A 109 -1.52 12.72 9.38
N ASN A 110 -0.44 13.39 8.97
CA ASN A 110 0.94 13.03 9.32
C ASN A 110 1.29 13.32 10.79
N SER A 111 0.57 14.23 11.46
CA SER A 111 0.73 14.44 12.89
C SER A 111 0.07 13.34 13.74
N GLY A 112 -0.86 12.57 13.16
CA GLY A 112 -1.67 11.59 13.88
C GLY A 112 -0.84 10.53 14.61
N GLY A 113 0.19 9.99 13.99
CA GLY A 113 1.07 9.01 14.61
C GLY A 113 1.83 9.57 15.81
N PHE A 114 2.45 10.75 15.68
CA PHE A 114 3.12 11.43 16.79
C PHE A 114 2.17 11.72 17.96
N ILE A 115 0.97 12.24 17.68
CA ILE A 115 -0.04 12.53 18.70
C ILE A 115 -0.42 11.26 19.46
N PHE A 116 -0.61 10.14 18.77
CA PHE A 116 -0.96 8.88 19.39
C PHE A 116 0.19 8.30 20.23
N ASN A 117 1.43 8.38 19.76
CA ASN A 117 2.56 8.00 20.62
C ASN A 117 2.63 8.84 21.89
N LEU A 118 2.38 10.15 21.81
CA LEU A 118 2.37 11.02 22.99
C LEU A 118 1.24 10.62 23.97
N ILE A 119 0.04 10.32 23.46
CA ILE A 119 -1.06 9.79 24.26
C ILE A 119 -0.63 8.48 24.95
N SER A 120 0.00 7.56 24.23
CA SER A 120 0.52 6.32 24.80
C SER A 120 1.54 6.55 25.91
N VAL A 121 2.47 7.49 25.74
CA VAL A 121 3.45 7.84 26.80
C VAL A 121 2.73 8.29 28.06
N LEU A 122 1.73 9.18 27.95
CA LEU A 122 0.97 9.67 29.09
C LEU A 122 0.20 8.54 29.79
N VAL A 123 -0.43 7.65 29.03
CA VAL A 123 -1.16 6.50 29.58
C VAL A 123 -0.20 5.52 30.28
N LEU A 124 0.95 5.21 29.68
CA LEU A 124 1.93 4.29 30.25
C LEU A 124 2.58 4.86 31.52
N LEU A 125 2.88 6.16 31.55
CA LEU A 125 3.36 6.83 32.77
C LEU A 125 2.31 6.83 33.88
N LEU A 126 1.03 7.00 33.54
CA LEU A 126 -0.05 6.92 34.51
C LEU A 126 -0.19 5.49 35.07
N ILE A 127 -0.08 4.46 34.23
CA ILE A 127 -0.07 3.06 34.66
C ILE A 127 1.10 2.79 35.61
N ASP A 128 2.30 3.27 35.26
CA ASP A 128 3.49 3.14 36.10
C ASP A 128 3.25 3.73 37.51
N GLN A 129 2.68 4.94 37.57
CA GLN A 129 2.37 5.62 38.84
C GLN A 129 1.28 4.92 39.66
N LEU A 130 0.22 4.41 39.02
CA LEU A 130 -0.91 3.80 39.71
C LEU A 130 -0.61 2.40 40.24
N PHE A 131 0.23 1.64 39.54
CA PHE A 131 0.51 0.24 39.85
C PHE A 131 1.94 -0.02 40.36
N SER A 132 2.80 1.00 40.37
CA SER A 132 4.21 0.91 40.82
C SER A 132 4.96 -0.24 40.15
N LEU A 133 4.79 -0.36 38.82
CA LEU A 133 5.36 -1.47 38.04
C LEU A 133 6.83 -1.18 37.70
N ASP A 134 7.76 -1.67 38.52
CA ASP A 134 9.19 -1.68 38.15
C ASP A 134 9.48 -2.73 37.06
N SER A 135 9.04 -2.42 35.84
CA SER A 135 9.15 -3.29 34.68
C SER A 135 10.06 -2.67 33.63
N TYR A 136 11.17 -3.36 33.34
CA TYR A 136 12.04 -3.05 32.21
C TYR A 136 11.27 -2.92 30.89
N ILE A 137 10.22 -3.73 30.71
CA ILE A 137 9.38 -3.75 29.50
C ILE A 137 8.49 -2.50 29.41
N LEU A 138 7.91 -2.05 30.52
CA LEU A 138 7.13 -0.82 30.56
C LEU A 138 7.99 0.39 30.22
N ASN A 139 9.18 0.47 30.85
CA ASN A 139 10.17 1.50 30.56
C ASN A 139 10.61 1.49 29.10
N PHE A 140 10.83 0.31 28.52
CA PHE A 140 11.12 0.17 27.10
C PHE A 140 9.97 0.66 26.22
N ALA A 141 8.72 0.29 26.53
CA ALA A 141 7.54 0.73 25.78
C ALA A 141 7.39 2.26 25.78
N ILE A 142 7.58 2.91 26.93
CA ILE A 142 7.56 4.37 27.07
C ILE A 142 8.63 5.00 26.17
N ARG A 143 9.87 4.53 26.28
CA ARG A 143 10.99 5.04 25.47
C ARG A 143 10.76 4.84 23.98
N MET A 144 10.24 3.69 23.56
CA MET A 144 9.96 3.42 22.15
C MET A 144 8.86 4.33 21.60
N ASN A 145 7.81 4.64 22.38
CA ASN A 145 6.80 5.62 21.95
C ASN A 145 7.42 7.01 21.76
N ILE A 146 8.29 7.44 22.68
CA ILE A 146 9.00 8.73 22.55
C ILE A 146 9.88 8.71 21.31
N ILE A 147 10.72 7.69 21.14
CA ILE A 147 11.65 7.57 20.01
C ILE A 147 10.89 7.56 18.69
N ILE A 148 9.89 6.68 18.53
CA ILE A 148 9.11 6.59 17.30
C ILE A 148 8.43 7.93 17.01
N GLY A 149 7.70 8.49 17.97
CA GLY A 149 6.99 9.76 17.77
C GLY A 149 7.92 10.91 17.35
N VAL A 150 9.08 11.05 17.99
CA VAL A 150 10.06 12.09 17.65
C VAL A 150 10.70 11.82 16.28
N VAL A 151 11.14 10.59 16.04
CA VAL A 151 11.86 10.21 14.82
C VAL A 151 10.97 10.26 13.59
N THR A 152 9.67 9.94 13.69
CA THR A 152 8.78 9.97 12.52
C THR A 152 8.08 11.32 12.37
N GLY A 153 7.56 11.90 13.45
CA GLY A 153 6.74 13.12 13.38
C GLY A 153 7.52 14.44 13.38
N LEU A 154 8.66 14.53 14.06
CA LEU A 154 9.42 15.78 14.18
C LEU A 154 10.63 15.87 13.25
N ASN A 155 11.13 14.73 12.77
CA ASN A 155 12.29 14.65 11.90
C ASN A 155 11.94 15.09 10.45
N PRO A 156 12.55 16.16 9.91
CA PRO A 156 12.30 16.61 8.53
C PRO A 156 12.80 15.63 7.45
N PHE A 157 13.47 14.55 7.84
CA PHE A 157 13.96 13.50 6.93
C PHE A 157 13.11 12.22 6.97
N ALA A 158 12.28 12.03 8.00
CA ALA A 158 11.35 10.90 8.07
C ALA A 158 10.06 11.20 7.29
N ALA A 159 9.31 10.19 6.86
CA ALA A 159 8.17 10.37 5.94
C ALA A 159 7.15 11.42 6.43
N ASP A 160 6.64 11.28 7.66
CA ASP A 160 5.60 12.16 8.20
C ASP A 160 6.14 13.58 8.43
N GLY A 161 7.27 13.68 9.15
CA GLY A 161 7.91 14.94 9.45
C GLY A 161 8.34 15.68 8.19
N LYS A 162 8.99 15.00 7.23
CA LYS A 162 9.35 15.57 5.91
C LYS A 162 8.13 16.19 5.24
N SER A 163 6.99 15.49 5.29
CA SER A 163 5.77 15.98 4.68
C SER A 163 5.23 17.24 5.33
N ILE A 164 5.14 17.23 6.66
CA ILE A 164 4.74 18.40 7.44
C ILE A 164 5.68 19.58 7.16
N TRP A 165 7.00 19.37 7.22
CA TRP A 165 8.00 20.40 7.00
C TRP A 165 7.99 20.98 5.58
N ASN A 166 7.81 20.14 4.55
CA ASN A 166 7.68 20.59 3.16
C ASN A 166 6.47 21.50 2.99
N LEU A 167 5.32 21.09 3.49
CA LEU A 167 4.10 21.88 3.43
C LEU A 167 4.22 23.19 4.22
N LEU A 168 4.82 23.17 5.41
CA LEU A 168 5.07 24.37 6.19
C LEU A 168 5.97 25.37 5.46
N ARG A 169 6.95 24.89 4.70
CA ARG A 169 7.82 25.69 3.82
C ARG A 169 7.16 26.14 2.51
N GLY A 170 5.89 25.81 2.30
CA GLY A 170 5.12 26.21 1.10
C GLY A 170 5.40 25.36 -0.14
N LYS A 171 6.06 24.20 0.00
CA LYS A 171 6.21 23.25 -1.11
C LYS A 171 4.90 22.51 -1.30
N ASN A 172 4.33 22.58 -2.49
CA ASN A 172 3.02 22.03 -2.81
C ASN A 172 3.08 20.67 -3.53
N ASP A 173 4.26 20.10 -3.78
CA ASP A 173 4.39 18.85 -4.55
C ASP A 173 3.69 17.67 -3.87
N GLU A 174 3.74 17.59 -2.54
CA GLU A 174 3.00 16.57 -1.81
C GLU A 174 1.49 16.79 -1.85
N LEU A 175 1.05 18.05 -1.78
CA LEU A 175 -0.37 18.37 -1.94
C LEU A 175 -0.87 17.91 -3.32
N LYS A 176 -0.05 18.10 -4.36
CA LYS A 176 -0.33 17.62 -5.71
C LYS A 176 -0.39 16.10 -5.75
N PHE A 177 0.63 15.42 -5.23
CA PHE A 177 0.70 13.97 -5.16
C PHE A 177 -0.51 13.35 -4.46
N TYR A 178 -0.87 13.83 -3.26
CA TYR A 178 -2.04 13.32 -2.53
C TYR A 178 -3.36 13.59 -3.26
N ASP A 179 -3.45 14.72 -3.96
CA ASP A 179 -4.64 15.04 -4.74
C ASP A 179 -4.78 14.11 -5.96
N SER A 180 -3.70 13.86 -6.69
CA SER A 180 -3.62 12.86 -7.77
C SER A 180 -3.96 11.46 -7.28
N MET A 181 -3.51 11.08 -6.07
CA MET A 181 -3.87 9.81 -5.44
C MET A 181 -5.38 9.66 -5.18
N ASN A 182 -6.12 10.74 -4.96
CA ASN A 182 -7.57 10.65 -4.79
C ASN A 182 -8.26 10.12 -6.05
N TYR A 183 -7.77 10.45 -7.25
CA TYR A 183 -8.37 10.00 -8.51
C TYR A 183 -8.18 8.51 -8.79
N ILE A 184 -7.05 7.93 -8.37
CA ILE A 184 -6.79 6.49 -8.54
C ILE A 184 -7.49 5.63 -7.47
N TYR A 185 -7.53 6.08 -6.20
CA TYR A 185 -8.09 5.29 -5.09
C TYR A 185 -9.59 5.52 -4.83
N ASP A 186 -10.16 6.66 -5.23
CA ASP A 186 -11.60 6.89 -5.14
C ASP A 186 -12.32 6.26 -6.35
N SER A 187 -12.79 5.03 -6.17
CA SER A 187 -13.50 4.26 -7.20
C SER A 187 -14.85 4.86 -7.62
N GLU A 188 -15.38 5.83 -6.86
CA GLU A 188 -16.62 6.52 -7.21
C GLU A 188 -16.41 7.61 -8.27
N VAL A 189 -15.15 7.99 -8.54
CA VAL A 189 -14.81 8.99 -9.56
C VAL A 189 -14.86 8.32 -10.93
N SER A 190 -15.65 8.85 -11.86
CA SER A 190 -15.72 8.33 -13.23
C SER A 190 -14.41 8.57 -13.99
N SER A 191 -14.06 7.67 -14.91
CA SER A 191 -12.93 7.86 -15.84
C SER A 191 -13.00 9.18 -16.61
N THR A 192 -14.18 9.58 -17.09
CA THR A 192 -14.41 10.87 -17.77
C THR A 192 -13.95 12.05 -16.93
N ARG A 193 -14.42 12.13 -15.69
CA ARG A 193 -14.03 13.18 -14.74
C ARG A 193 -12.52 13.22 -14.47
N ILE A 194 -11.85 12.06 -14.36
CA ILE A 194 -10.40 12.02 -14.20
C ILE A 194 -9.72 12.69 -15.40
N LEU A 195 -10.12 12.31 -16.61
CA LEU A 195 -9.52 12.82 -17.85
C LEU A 195 -9.80 14.31 -18.12
N GLU A 196 -10.86 14.87 -17.52
CA GLU A 196 -11.23 16.29 -17.64
C GLU A 196 -10.57 17.16 -16.56
N GLU A 197 -10.50 16.68 -15.31
CA GLU A 197 -10.04 17.48 -14.17
C GLU A 197 -8.55 17.30 -13.84
N LEU A 198 -7.97 16.13 -14.11
CA LEU A 198 -6.60 15.82 -13.72
C LEU A 198 -5.61 16.19 -14.83
N ASP A 199 -4.80 17.21 -14.56
CA ASP A 199 -3.64 17.53 -15.38
C ASP A 199 -2.66 16.34 -15.40
N ARG A 200 -2.51 15.71 -16.56
CA ARG A 200 -1.78 14.46 -16.75
C ARG A 200 -0.33 14.58 -16.28
N ASP A 201 0.34 15.69 -16.60
CA ASP A 201 1.78 15.85 -16.39
C ASP A 201 2.12 16.54 -15.05
N ARG A 202 1.14 16.62 -14.15
CA ARG A 202 1.27 17.26 -12.83
C ARG A 202 2.28 16.56 -11.92
N ASP A 203 2.24 15.23 -11.87
CA ASP A 203 3.12 14.36 -11.08
C ASP A 203 3.08 12.90 -11.60
N ILE A 204 3.90 12.02 -11.01
CA ILE A 204 3.99 10.61 -11.44
C ILE A 204 2.68 9.83 -11.27
N ILE A 205 1.82 10.21 -10.33
CA ILE A 205 0.54 9.53 -10.09
C ILE A 205 -0.52 10.06 -11.03
N SER A 206 -0.49 11.36 -11.37
CA SER A 206 -1.46 11.92 -12.32
C SER A 206 -1.37 11.26 -13.68
N THR A 207 -0.15 11.00 -14.19
CA THR A 207 0.05 10.31 -15.47
C THR A 207 -0.54 8.90 -15.42
N TYR A 208 -0.22 8.15 -14.36
CA TYR A 208 -0.73 6.80 -14.18
C TYR A 208 -2.26 6.76 -14.03
N ALA A 209 -2.83 7.65 -13.21
CA ALA A 209 -4.27 7.75 -12.99
C ALA A 209 -5.01 8.09 -14.29
N SER A 210 -4.49 9.02 -15.09
CA SER A 210 -5.04 9.37 -16.40
C SER A 210 -4.93 8.21 -17.39
N ASN A 211 -3.82 7.47 -17.42
CA ASN A 211 -3.68 6.29 -18.27
C ASN A 211 -4.67 5.17 -17.88
N ILE A 212 -4.82 4.86 -16.58
CA ILE A 212 -5.81 3.89 -16.10
C ILE A 212 -7.24 4.34 -16.43
N ALA A 213 -7.56 5.61 -16.22
CA ALA A 213 -8.87 6.17 -16.54
C ALA A 213 -9.15 6.10 -18.06
N TRP A 214 -8.13 6.35 -18.87
CA TRP A 214 -8.24 6.20 -20.32
C TRP A 214 -8.56 4.75 -20.70
N VAL A 215 -7.89 3.75 -20.13
CA VAL A 215 -8.20 2.33 -20.36
C VAL A 215 -9.64 2.03 -19.94
N GLU A 216 -10.03 2.42 -18.73
CA GLU A 216 -11.38 2.18 -18.22
C GLU A 216 -12.47 2.79 -19.11
N ARG A 217 -12.28 4.02 -19.60
CA ARG A 217 -13.26 4.67 -20.49
C ARG A 217 -13.52 3.85 -21.75
N HIS A 218 -12.48 3.32 -22.40
CA HIS A 218 -12.65 2.54 -23.63
C HIS A 218 -13.21 1.14 -23.34
N VAL A 219 -12.88 0.56 -22.19
CA VAL A 219 -13.50 -0.71 -21.75
C VAL A 219 -14.99 -0.53 -21.47
N ASP A 220 -15.37 0.53 -20.74
CA ASP A 220 -16.78 0.83 -20.40
C ASP A 220 -17.59 1.19 -21.66
N SER A 221 -16.97 1.82 -22.67
CA SER A 221 -17.58 2.11 -23.98
C SER A 221 -17.53 0.93 -24.98
N ASN A 222 -16.99 -0.23 -24.59
CA ASN A 222 -16.80 -1.41 -25.45
C ASN A 222 -15.91 -1.15 -26.71
N GLU A 223 -14.96 -0.23 -26.59
CA GLU A 223 -13.95 0.12 -27.60
C GLU A 223 -12.61 -0.56 -27.30
N ILE A 224 -12.62 -1.86 -27.03
CA ILE A 224 -11.47 -2.63 -26.50
C ILE A 224 -10.26 -2.54 -27.44
N THR A 225 -10.47 -2.57 -28.75
CA THR A 225 -9.41 -2.45 -29.75
C THR A 225 -8.57 -1.18 -29.58
N GLN A 226 -9.20 -0.06 -29.18
CA GLN A 226 -8.47 1.18 -28.92
C GLN A 226 -7.48 1.00 -27.76
N VAL A 227 -7.87 0.22 -26.73
CA VAL A 227 -7.09 0.04 -25.50
C VAL A 227 -5.65 -0.36 -25.79
N TYR A 228 -5.43 -1.30 -26.71
CA TYR A 228 -4.10 -1.83 -27.00
C TYR A 228 -3.47 -1.29 -28.28
N GLN A 229 -4.23 -0.60 -29.15
CA GLN A 229 -3.67 0.09 -30.33
C GLN A 229 -3.11 1.47 -30.00
N THR A 230 -3.59 2.10 -28.93
CA THR A 230 -3.11 3.43 -28.53
C THR A 230 -1.81 3.33 -27.74
N GLU A 231 -0.82 4.14 -28.11
CA GLU A 231 0.39 4.27 -27.31
C GLU A 231 0.15 5.19 -26.10
N LEU A 232 0.30 4.64 -24.90
CA LEU A 232 0.24 5.38 -23.65
C LEU A 232 1.65 5.57 -23.11
N HIS A 233 1.97 6.80 -22.73
CA HIS A 233 3.27 7.17 -22.15
C HIS A 233 3.15 7.42 -20.66
N ASP A 234 4.19 7.02 -19.94
CA ASP A 234 4.45 7.35 -18.54
C ASP A 234 5.96 7.47 -18.35
N SER A 235 6.43 8.52 -17.68
CA SER A 235 7.86 8.75 -17.44
C SER A 235 8.42 7.80 -16.40
N GLU A 236 7.57 7.25 -15.52
CA GLU A 236 7.97 6.26 -14.54
C GLU A 236 7.92 4.85 -15.15
N THR A 237 9.08 4.18 -15.16
CA THR A 237 9.25 2.91 -15.89
C THR A 237 8.28 1.83 -15.41
N LEU A 238 8.05 1.75 -14.09
CA LEU A 238 7.12 0.77 -13.53
C LEU A 238 5.67 1.08 -13.95
N ASN A 239 5.24 2.34 -13.87
CA ASN A 239 3.89 2.75 -14.25
C ASN A 239 3.64 2.48 -15.74
N TYR A 240 4.60 2.81 -16.61
CA TYR A 240 4.54 2.51 -18.03
C TYR A 240 4.31 1.00 -18.28
N LYS A 241 5.12 0.15 -17.63
CA LYS A 241 4.99 -1.31 -17.77
C LYS A 241 3.67 -1.84 -17.21
N LEU A 242 3.17 -1.28 -16.10
CA LEU A 242 1.87 -1.65 -15.53
C LEU A 242 0.72 -1.32 -16.50
N ILE A 243 0.73 -0.14 -17.09
CA ILE A 243 -0.25 0.23 -18.13
C ILE A 243 -0.13 -0.72 -19.32
N LYS A 244 1.08 -1.02 -19.79
CA LYS A 244 1.30 -1.99 -20.87
C LYS A 244 0.75 -3.38 -20.53
N ALA A 245 0.91 -3.85 -19.30
CA ALA A 245 0.33 -5.12 -18.86
C ALA A 245 -1.21 -5.09 -18.94
N PHE A 246 -1.87 -3.99 -18.54
CA PHE A 246 -3.32 -3.85 -18.75
C PHE A 246 -3.71 -3.82 -20.24
N GLN A 247 -2.97 -3.08 -21.08
CA GLN A 247 -3.21 -3.07 -22.52
C GLN A 247 -3.11 -4.48 -23.13
N LEU A 248 -2.09 -5.25 -22.74
CA LEU A 248 -1.89 -6.62 -23.20
C LEU A 248 -2.99 -7.57 -22.72
N LEU A 249 -3.45 -7.45 -21.46
CA LEU A 249 -4.61 -8.20 -21.00
C LEU A 249 -5.84 -7.97 -21.87
N TYR A 250 -6.09 -6.71 -22.27
CA TYR A 250 -7.21 -6.39 -23.16
C TYR A 250 -6.98 -6.83 -24.61
N LYS A 251 -5.73 -6.87 -25.09
CA LYS A 251 -5.37 -7.50 -26.37
C LYS A 251 -5.74 -9.00 -26.38
N ALA A 252 -5.38 -9.74 -25.34
CA ALA A 252 -5.80 -11.15 -25.21
C ALA A 252 -7.31 -11.30 -25.02
N ALA A 253 -7.94 -10.44 -24.23
CA ALA A 253 -9.40 -10.44 -24.05
C ALA A 253 -10.17 -10.17 -25.36
N ASP A 254 -9.54 -9.52 -26.34
CA ASP A 254 -10.07 -9.31 -27.69
C ASP A 254 -9.66 -10.45 -28.66
N GLY A 255 -9.23 -11.61 -28.15
CA GLY A 255 -8.91 -12.81 -28.92
C GLY A 255 -7.58 -12.78 -29.68
N HIS A 256 -6.74 -11.74 -29.48
CA HIS A 256 -5.46 -11.64 -30.17
C HIS A 256 -4.37 -12.42 -29.44
N GLN A 257 -3.46 -13.03 -30.19
CA GLN A 257 -2.28 -13.66 -29.62
C GLN A 257 -1.32 -12.62 -29.04
N ILE A 258 -0.74 -12.96 -27.89
CA ILE A 258 0.32 -12.20 -27.23
C ILE A 258 1.64 -12.94 -27.46
N ASP A 259 2.65 -12.24 -27.95
CA ASP A 259 3.96 -12.84 -28.22
C ASP A 259 4.80 -13.02 -26.94
N ASP A 260 5.89 -13.79 -27.03
CA ASP A 260 6.75 -14.09 -25.88
C ASP A 260 7.33 -12.84 -25.20
N LYS A 261 7.65 -11.77 -25.94
CA LYS A 261 8.19 -10.54 -25.36
C LYS A 261 7.11 -9.76 -24.64
N GLU A 262 5.91 -9.72 -25.20
CA GLU A 262 4.75 -9.13 -24.56
C GLU A 262 4.37 -9.91 -23.28
N VAL A 263 4.45 -11.24 -23.29
CA VAL A 263 4.22 -12.06 -22.09
C VAL A 263 5.21 -11.71 -20.97
N GLU A 264 6.49 -11.46 -21.28
CA GLU A 264 7.49 -11.10 -20.27
C GLU A 264 7.15 -9.81 -19.50
N ILE A 265 6.38 -8.88 -20.08
CA ILE A 265 5.95 -7.66 -19.37
C ILE A 265 5.20 -8.01 -18.08
N PHE A 266 4.39 -9.09 -18.07
CA PHE A 266 3.69 -9.54 -16.86
C PHE A 266 4.65 -9.98 -15.75
N ASN A 267 5.79 -10.57 -16.11
CA ASN A 267 6.83 -10.95 -15.16
C ASN A 267 7.61 -9.72 -14.67
N GLU A 268 7.85 -8.74 -15.53
CA GLU A 268 8.54 -7.50 -15.16
C GLU A 268 7.73 -6.64 -14.16
N VAL A 269 6.40 -6.67 -14.25
CA VAL A 269 5.52 -5.96 -13.31
C VAL A 269 5.12 -6.81 -12.10
N ASN A 270 5.55 -8.07 -12.02
CA ASN A 270 5.32 -8.96 -10.88
C ASN A 270 6.17 -8.52 -9.66
N THR A 271 5.74 -7.44 -9.06
CA THR A 271 6.33 -6.85 -7.86
C THR A 271 5.59 -7.31 -6.61
N SER A 272 6.08 -6.86 -5.46
CA SER A 272 5.45 -7.01 -4.15
C SER A 272 3.97 -6.61 -4.09
N LEU A 273 3.57 -5.54 -4.79
CA LEU A 273 2.19 -5.02 -4.80
C LEU A 273 1.34 -5.54 -5.96
N TYR A 274 1.99 -6.09 -6.99
CA TYR A 274 1.37 -6.47 -8.27
C TYR A 274 1.63 -7.94 -8.61
N VAL A 275 1.78 -8.77 -7.58
CA VAL A 275 2.12 -10.22 -7.65
C VAL A 275 1.15 -11.04 -8.50
N VAL A 276 -0.07 -10.55 -8.67
CA VAL A 276 -1.10 -11.18 -9.50
C VAL A 276 -0.66 -11.32 -10.96
N PHE A 277 0.15 -10.39 -11.47
CA PHE A 277 0.70 -10.49 -12.82
C PHE A 277 1.70 -11.64 -12.97
N GLY A 278 2.33 -12.09 -11.89
CA GLY A 278 3.13 -13.32 -11.91
C GLY A 278 2.29 -14.57 -12.19
N GLN A 279 0.99 -14.58 -11.86
CA GLN A 279 0.09 -15.67 -12.23
C GLN A 279 -0.41 -15.52 -13.68
N VAL A 280 -0.72 -14.28 -14.10
CA VAL A 280 -1.05 -13.98 -15.50
C VAL A 280 0.08 -14.42 -16.44
N TYR A 281 1.32 -14.12 -16.08
CA TYR A 281 2.51 -14.60 -16.78
C TYR A 281 2.53 -16.13 -16.93
N GLN A 282 2.33 -16.85 -15.83
CA GLN A 282 2.33 -18.32 -15.83
C GLN A 282 1.20 -18.90 -16.69
N TYR A 283 0.01 -18.28 -16.67
CA TYR A 283 -1.07 -18.65 -17.57
C TYR A 283 -0.64 -18.56 -19.03
N PHE A 284 -0.13 -17.41 -19.47
CA PHE A 284 0.29 -17.25 -20.88
C PHE A 284 1.45 -18.17 -21.28
N LYS A 285 2.31 -18.60 -20.35
CA LYS A 285 3.39 -19.56 -20.63
C LYS A 285 2.93 -21.02 -20.67
N THR A 286 1.84 -21.38 -20.01
CA THR A 286 1.43 -22.78 -19.83
C THR A 286 0.10 -23.13 -20.49
N GLY A 287 -0.76 -22.15 -20.74
CA GLY A 287 -2.15 -22.36 -21.16
C GLY A 287 -3.06 -22.93 -20.06
N ASP A 288 -2.62 -22.96 -18.79
CA ASP A 288 -3.40 -23.54 -17.70
C ASP A 288 -4.50 -22.58 -17.23
N GLU A 289 -5.71 -22.76 -17.76
CA GLU A 289 -6.92 -21.99 -17.41
C GLU A 289 -7.24 -22.02 -15.91
N THR A 290 -6.81 -23.07 -15.17
CA THR A 290 -7.05 -23.14 -13.73
C THR A 290 -6.38 -21.99 -12.98
N ILE A 291 -5.33 -21.39 -13.55
CA ILE A 291 -4.64 -20.23 -12.99
C ILE A 291 -5.55 -19.01 -13.01
N LEU A 292 -6.23 -18.74 -14.13
CA LEU A 292 -7.16 -17.62 -14.27
C LEU A 292 -8.42 -17.83 -13.46
N ASP A 293 -8.96 -19.05 -13.46
CA ASP A 293 -10.07 -19.46 -12.59
C ASP A 293 -9.75 -19.21 -11.12
N ASN A 294 -8.53 -19.57 -10.70
CA ASN A 294 -8.06 -19.30 -9.36
C ASN A 294 -7.93 -17.80 -9.07
N LEU A 295 -7.52 -16.98 -10.03
CA LEU A 295 -7.49 -15.53 -9.87
C LEU A 295 -8.90 -14.96 -9.67
N LEU A 296 -9.90 -15.41 -10.43
CA LEU A 296 -11.29 -14.95 -10.27
C LEU A 296 -11.91 -15.40 -8.94
N ARG A 297 -11.62 -16.64 -8.51
CA ARG A 297 -12.13 -17.18 -7.24
C ARG A 297 -11.41 -16.61 -6.02
N LYS A 298 -10.11 -16.31 -6.14
CA LYS A 298 -9.32 -15.75 -5.05
C LYS A 298 -9.52 -14.24 -4.95
N ARG A 299 -9.34 -13.74 -3.74
CA ARG A 299 -9.37 -12.31 -3.48
C ARG A 299 -8.08 -11.65 -4.01
N ILE A 300 -8.09 -11.29 -5.29
CA ILE A 300 -7.00 -10.60 -6.01
C ILE A 300 -6.44 -9.42 -5.20
N TRP A 301 -5.14 -9.23 -5.34
CA TRP A 301 -4.33 -8.24 -4.64
C TRP A 301 -3.85 -7.17 -5.64
N LEU A 302 -4.58 -6.06 -5.74
CA LEU A 302 -4.17 -4.84 -6.45
C LEU A 302 -4.38 -3.61 -5.56
N PRO A 303 -3.54 -2.56 -5.66
CA PRO A 303 -3.59 -1.39 -4.78
C PRO A 303 -4.92 -0.63 -4.81
N SER A 304 -5.46 -0.35 -5.99
CA SER A 304 -6.76 0.33 -6.14
C SER A 304 -7.88 -0.63 -6.56
N GLN A 305 -9.11 -0.28 -6.19
CA GLN A 305 -10.30 -0.99 -6.66
C GLN A 305 -10.49 -0.86 -8.18
N ARG A 306 -10.05 0.26 -8.77
CA ARG A 306 -10.16 0.53 -10.21
C ARG A 306 -9.31 -0.44 -11.01
N GLU A 307 -8.04 -0.59 -10.63
CA GLU A 307 -7.14 -1.59 -11.24
C GLU A 307 -7.70 -3.00 -11.07
N ASN A 308 -8.24 -3.32 -9.90
CA ASN A 308 -8.85 -4.62 -9.64
C ASN A 308 -10.08 -4.89 -10.53
N LYS A 309 -10.92 -3.89 -10.79
CA LYS A 309 -12.06 -3.99 -11.72
C LYS A 309 -11.58 -4.30 -13.14
N LEU A 310 -10.56 -3.58 -13.63
CA LEU A 310 -9.99 -3.79 -14.96
C LEU A 310 -9.38 -5.19 -15.11
N LEU A 311 -8.58 -5.63 -14.12
CA LEU A 311 -7.98 -6.96 -14.15
C LEU A 311 -9.04 -8.08 -14.19
N ILE A 312 -10.05 -8.00 -13.32
CA ILE A 312 -11.13 -8.99 -13.27
C ILE A 312 -11.90 -9.00 -14.59
N ASN A 313 -12.25 -7.82 -15.11
CA ASN A 313 -12.98 -7.72 -16.37
C ASN A 313 -12.20 -8.33 -17.55
N ALA A 314 -10.89 -8.08 -17.64
CA ALA A 314 -10.07 -8.66 -18.68
C ALA A 314 -9.98 -10.19 -18.54
N ILE A 315 -9.72 -10.71 -17.34
CA ILE A 315 -9.64 -12.17 -17.11
C ILE A 315 -10.97 -12.86 -17.47
N GLN A 316 -12.11 -12.27 -17.09
CA GLN A 316 -13.44 -12.81 -17.41
C GLN A 316 -13.74 -12.87 -18.91
N ARG A 317 -13.07 -12.05 -19.73
CA ARG A 317 -13.21 -12.04 -21.19
C ARG A 317 -12.24 -13.00 -21.89
N ILE A 318 -11.15 -13.38 -21.21
CA ILE A 318 -10.15 -14.32 -21.73
C ILE A 318 -10.63 -15.77 -21.60
N ILE A 319 -11.34 -16.09 -20.52
CA ILE A 319 -12.01 -17.38 -20.28
C ILE A 319 -13.31 -17.43 -21.10
#